data_AF-A0A560W955-F1
#
_entry.id   AF-A0A560W955-F1
#
_cell.length_a   1.000
_cell.length_b   1.000
_cell.length_c   1.000
_cell.angle_alpha   90.00
_cell.angle_beta   90.00
_cell.angle_gamma   90.00
#
_symmetry.space_group_name_H-M   'P 1'
#
loop_
_entity.id
_entity.type
_entity.pdbx_description
1 polymer ?
#
loop_
_entity_poly.entity_id
_entity_poly.type
_entity_poly.pdbx_seq_one_letter_code
_entity_poly.pdbx_strand_id
1 'polypeptide(L)'
;MDRLRLEHELAVSRLRPARWQQYADAYGRRLGDAGRERAQLLAWLAAPHPASAVLTPLPGPDQEGAHRLCLVAGGWHLSWRIPPGDLALFAHVPFRAESAAAHPVPDLHDQGALIRRHVRLLAMEGVVQPGLAGTAGESPPTPPGGP
;
A
#
# COMPACT_ATOMS: atom_id res chain seq x y z
N MET A 1 6.90 -53.50 30.37
CA MET A 1 7.81 -52.35 30.21
C MET A 1 7.73 -51.73 28.81
N ASP A 2 7.56 -52.53 27.75
CA ASP A 2 7.58 -52.03 26.36
C ASP A 2 6.38 -51.14 25.98
N ARG A 3 5.18 -51.38 26.53
CA ARG A 3 3.98 -50.58 26.21
C ARG A 3 4.13 -49.11 26.63
N LEU A 4 4.63 -48.85 27.83
CA LEU A 4 4.83 -47.49 28.35
C LEU A 4 5.90 -46.74 27.55
N ARG A 5 6.96 -47.45 27.13
CA ARG A 5 8.00 -46.90 26.26
C ARG A 5 7.44 -46.52 24.89
N LEU A 6 6.62 -47.39 24.30
CA LEU A 6 6.01 -47.16 22.98
C LEU A 6 4.98 -46.02 23.02
N GLU A 7 4.19 -45.91 24.09
CA GLU A 7 3.27 -44.79 24.33
C GLU A 7 4.05 -43.46 24.48
N HIS A 8 5.19 -43.46 25.17
CA HIS A 8 6.06 -42.30 25.29
C HIS A 8 6.68 -41.89 23.95
N GLU A 9 7.20 -42.84 23.17
CA GLU A 9 7.77 -42.59 21.84
C GLU A 9 6.71 -42.06 20.86
N LEU A 10 5.47 -42.57 20.93
CA LEU A 10 4.33 -42.05 20.15
C LEU A 10 3.90 -40.64 20.59
N ALA A 11 3.93 -40.34 21.88
CA ALA A 11 3.65 -38.99 22.38
C ALA A 11 4.71 -37.98 21.90
N VAL A 12 5.99 -38.35 21.96
CA VAL A 12 7.10 -37.53 21.47
C VAL A 12 7.04 -37.35 19.95
N SER A 13 6.71 -38.41 19.20
CA SER A 13 6.62 -38.34 17.74
C SER A 13 5.47 -37.42 17.27
N ARG A 14 4.36 -37.35 18.02
CA ARG A 14 3.23 -36.44 17.77
C ARG A 14 3.51 -34.99 18.18
N LEU A 15 4.39 -34.77 19.15
CA LEU A 15 4.74 -33.42 19.60
C LEU A 15 5.49 -32.63 18.50
N ARG A 16 6.34 -33.30 17.73
CA ARG A 16 7.10 -32.68 16.64
C ARG A 16 6.22 -32.05 15.54
N PRO A 17 5.28 -32.76 14.90
CA PRO A 17 4.39 -32.17 13.89
C PRO A 17 3.44 -31.13 14.50
N ALA A 18 2.95 -31.35 15.73
CA ALA A 18 2.10 -30.36 16.41
C ALA A 18 2.83 -29.02 16.59
N ARG A 19 4.11 -29.05 16.95
CA ARG A 19 4.94 -27.84 17.07
C ARG A 19 5.14 -27.14 15.72
N TRP A 20 5.38 -27.89 14.64
CA TRP A 20 5.48 -27.31 13.30
C TRP A 20 4.17 -26.70 12.82
N GLN A 21 3.04 -27.34 13.10
CA GLN A 21 1.72 -26.78 12.80
C GLN A 21 1.51 -25.45 13.52
N GLN A 22 1.83 -25.39 14.83
CA GLN A 22 1.73 -24.14 15.59
C GLN A 22 2.60 -23.03 14.99
N TYR A 23 3.81 -23.34 14.53
CA TYR A 23 4.65 -22.36 13.84
C TYR A 23 4.07 -21.94 12.49
N ALA A 24 3.55 -22.87 11.71
CA ALA A 24 2.89 -22.57 10.44
C ALA A 24 1.67 -21.67 10.63
N ASP A 25 0.83 -21.96 11.63
CA ASP A 25 -0.35 -21.15 11.97
C ASP A 25 0.05 -19.76 12.47
N ALA A 26 1.06 -19.68 13.35
CA ALA A 26 1.57 -18.41 13.85
C ALA A 26 2.19 -17.56 12.73
N TYR A 27 2.90 -18.19 11.80
CA TYR A 27 3.43 -17.54 10.62
C TYR A 27 2.31 -17.06 9.69
N GLY A 28 1.30 -17.90 9.44
CA GLY A 28 0.12 -17.55 8.66
C GLY A 28 -0.62 -16.34 9.21
N ARG A 29 -0.81 -16.26 10.54
CA ARG A 29 -1.38 -15.08 11.19
C ARG A 29 -0.54 -13.81 10.96
N ARG A 30 0.77 -13.89 11.21
CA ARG A 30 1.68 -12.74 10.98
C ARG A 30 1.69 -12.27 9.54
N LEU A 31 1.63 -13.19 8.58
CA LEU A 31 1.57 -12.86 7.17
C LEU A 31 0.24 -12.18 6.81
N GLY A 32 -0.87 -12.62 7.42
CA GLY A 32 -2.17 -11.96 7.33
C GLY A 32 -2.15 -10.53 7.88
N ASP A 33 -1.61 -10.35 9.08
CA ASP A 33 -1.49 -9.04 9.74
C ASP A 33 -0.65 -8.07 8.89
N ALA A 34 0.53 -8.51 8.44
CA ALA A 34 1.39 -7.73 7.55
C ALA A 34 0.72 -7.42 6.19
N GLY A 35 -0.11 -8.34 5.69
CA GLY A 35 -0.93 -8.13 4.51
C GLY A 35 -1.92 -6.98 4.68
N ARG A 36 -2.63 -6.97 5.81
CA ARG A 36 -3.62 -5.95 6.16
C ARG A 36 -2.99 -4.58 6.42
N GLU A 37 -1.87 -4.54 7.15
CA GLU A 37 -1.10 -3.30 7.36
C GLU A 37 -0.65 -2.70 6.02
N ARG A 38 -0.12 -3.55 5.11
CA ARG A 38 0.24 -3.10 3.76
C ARG A 38 -0.96 -2.51 3.02
N ALA A 39 -2.12 -3.16 3.09
CA ALA A 39 -3.33 -2.66 2.43
C ALA A 39 -3.76 -1.28 2.98
N GLN A 40 -3.70 -1.08 4.29
CA GLN A 40 -3.98 0.22 4.92
C GLN A 40 -3.01 1.30 4.47
N LEU A 41 -1.71 1.01 4.41
CA LEU A 41 -0.70 1.95 3.93
C LEU A 41 -0.90 2.29 2.45
N LEU A 42 -1.28 1.33 1.62
CA LEU A 42 -1.60 1.57 0.21
C LEU A 42 -2.87 2.41 0.04
N ALA A 43 -3.90 2.18 0.86
CA ALA A 43 -5.10 3.02 0.87
C ALA A 43 -4.76 4.45 1.28
N TRP A 44 -3.90 4.63 2.28
CA TRP A 44 -3.42 5.95 2.67
C TRP A 44 -2.59 6.62 1.58
N LEU A 45 -1.71 5.86 0.90
CA LEU A 45 -0.93 6.36 -0.23
C LEU A 45 -1.80 6.75 -1.43
N ALA A 46 -2.94 6.08 -1.66
CA ALA A 46 -3.85 6.40 -2.75
C ALA A 46 -4.62 7.73 -2.51
N ALA A 47 -4.94 8.03 -1.25
CA ALA A 47 -5.71 9.22 -0.87
C ALA A 47 -5.17 10.58 -1.40
N PRO A 48 -3.85 10.88 -1.36
CA PRO A 48 -3.30 12.12 -1.93
C PRO A 48 -3.24 12.14 -3.46
N HIS A 49 -3.60 11.05 -4.14
CA HIS A 49 -3.49 10.92 -5.58
C HIS A 49 -4.85 10.63 -6.27
N PRO A 50 -5.92 11.42 -6.00
CA PRO A 50 -7.27 11.12 -6.50
C PRO A 50 -7.38 11.18 -8.04
N ALA A 51 -6.50 11.94 -8.69
CA ALA A 51 -6.48 12.05 -10.16
C ALA A 51 -5.81 10.86 -10.87
N SER A 52 -4.97 10.08 -10.16
CA SER A 52 -4.20 8.99 -10.77
C SER A 52 -4.47 7.60 -10.16
N ALA A 53 -4.98 7.53 -8.93
CA ALA A 53 -5.32 6.28 -8.29
C ALA A 53 -6.58 5.65 -8.90
N VAL A 54 -6.50 4.39 -9.30
CA VAL A 54 -7.62 3.62 -9.90
C VAL A 54 -7.55 2.17 -9.45
N LEU A 55 -8.73 1.56 -9.22
CA LEU A 55 -8.87 0.11 -9.08
C LEU A 55 -9.38 -0.52 -10.39
N THR A 56 -8.73 -1.58 -10.84
CA THR A 56 -9.19 -2.41 -11.97
C THR A 56 -9.30 -3.88 -11.57
N PRO A 57 -10.29 -4.63 -12.05
CA PRO A 57 -10.39 -6.07 -11.77
C PRO A 57 -9.22 -6.82 -12.43
N LEU A 58 -8.64 -7.82 -11.74
CA LEU A 58 -7.66 -8.71 -12.37
C LEU A 58 -8.36 -9.79 -13.18
N PRO A 59 -8.01 -9.99 -14.46
CA PRO A 59 -8.49 -11.12 -15.22
C PRO A 59 -7.79 -12.41 -14.77
N GLY A 60 -8.53 -13.52 -14.72
CA GLY A 60 -8.00 -14.87 -14.54
C GLY A 60 -8.69 -15.68 -13.44
N PRO A 61 -8.78 -17.01 -13.59
CA PRO A 61 -9.50 -17.89 -12.65
C PRO A 61 -8.89 -17.91 -11.24
N ASP A 62 -7.56 -17.79 -11.12
CA ASP A 62 -6.86 -17.75 -9.82
C ASP A 62 -6.94 -16.37 -9.14
N GLN A 63 -7.55 -15.38 -9.81
CA GLN A 63 -7.61 -13.99 -9.38
C GLN A 63 -9.02 -13.56 -8.95
N GLU A 64 -9.89 -14.52 -8.65
CA GLU A 64 -11.31 -14.28 -8.41
C GLU A 64 -11.54 -13.22 -7.32
N GLY A 65 -12.21 -12.13 -7.71
CA GLY A 65 -12.51 -10.97 -6.85
C GLY A 65 -11.31 -10.05 -6.52
N ALA A 66 -10.10 -10.36 -6.99
CA ALA A 66 -8.93 -9.52 -6.77
C ALA A 66 -8.87 -8.33 -7.74
N HIS A 67 -8.34 -7.21 -7.24
CA HIS A 67 -8.20 -5.98 -8.02
C HIS A 67 -6.75 -5.52 -8.06
N ARG A 68 -6.43 -4.68 -9.05
CA ARG A 68 -5.17 -3.99 -9.17
C ARG A 68 -5.40 -2.56 -8.74
N LEU A 69 -4.67 -2.10 -7.73
CA LEU A 69 -4.49 -0.69 -7.51
C LEU A 69 -3.42 -0.20 -8.47
N CYS A 70 -3.74 0.77 -9.31
CA CYS A 70 -2.81 1.51 -10.14
C CYS A 70 -2.73 2.95 -9.64
N LEU A 71 -1.52 3.50 -9.61
CA LEU A 71 -1.23 4.83 -9.07
C LEU A 71 -0.07 5.45 -9.84
N VAL A 72 -0.11 6.76 -10.07
CA VAL A 72 1.08 7.53 -10.45
C VAL A 72 1.50 8.42 -9.30
N ALA A 73 2.71 8.20 -8.77
CA ALA A 73 3.28 8.96 -7.66
C ALA A 73 4.73 9.37 -7.98
N GLY A 74 5.05 10.66 -7.81
CA GLY A 74 6.39 11.18 -8.13
C GLY A 74 6.82 10.99 -9.59
N GLY A 75 5.86 10.90 -10.52
CA GLY A 75 6.08 10.63 -11.94
C GLY A 75 6.23 9.15 -12.32
N TRP A 76 6.08 8.23 -11.37
CA TRP A 76 6.25 6.79 -11.59
C TRP A 76 4.92 6.05 -11.50
N HIS A 77 4.73 5.09 -12.40
CA HIS A 77 3.60 4.16 -12.34
C HIS A 77 3.89 3.05 -11.33
N LEU A 78 2.96 2.86 -10.41
CA LEU A 78 3.02 1.85 -9.36
C LEU A 78 1.75 1.00 -9.41
N SER A 79 1.88 -0.30 -9.13
CA SER A 79 0.71 -1.17 -9.12
C SER A 79 0.81 -2.32 -8.14
N TRP A 80 -0.25 -2.57 -7.39
CA TRP A 80 -0.33 -3.68 -6.42
C TRP A 80 -1.58 -4.52 -6.63
N ARG A 81 -1.46 -5.82 -6.35
CA ARG A 81 -2.62 -6.70 -6.22
C ARG A 81 -3.26 -6.47 -4.86
N ILE A 82 -4.58 -6.25 -4.88
CA ILE A 82 -5.44 -6.07 -3.71
C ILE A 82 -6.40 -7.27 -3.63
N PRO A 83 -6.36 -8.05 -2.54
CA PRO A 83 -7.30 -9.15 -2.35
C PRO A 83 -8.71 -8.61 -2.06
N PRO A 84 -9.76 -9.39 -2.37
CA PRO A 84 -11.16 -8.95 -2.20
C PRO A 84 -11.49 -8.47 -0.78
N GLY A 85 -10.92 -9.10 0.25
CA GLY A 85 -11.15 -8.75 1.66
C GLY A 85 -10.71 -7.34 2.06
N ASP A 86 -9.81 -6.72 1.30
CA ASP A 86 -9.25 -5.40 1.62
C ASP A 86 -9.87 -4.26 0.78
N LEU A 87 -10.74 -4.57 -0.19
CA LEU A 87 -11.28 -3.57 -1.13
C LEU A 87 -12.04 -2.44 -0.44
N ALA A 88 -12.69 -2.72 0.69
CA ALA A 88 -13.42 -1.71 1.45
C ALA A 88 -12.54 -0.54 1.93
N LEU A 89 -11.23 -0.76 2.12
CA LEU A 89 -10.28 0.30 2.49
C LEU A 89 -10.09 1.34 1.38
N PHE A 90 -10.38 0.96 0.14
CA PHE A 90 -10.18 1.77 -1.06
C PHE A 90 -11.47 2.39 -1.59
N ALA A 91 -12.50 2.55 -0.75
CA ALA A 91 -13.80 3.12 -1.16
C ALA A 91 -13.70 4.53 -1.78
N HIS A 92 -12.60 5.25 -1.52
CA HIS A 92 -12.31 6.57 -2.09
C HIS A 92 -11.64 6.52 -3.46
N VAL A 93 -11.21 5.34 -3.91
CA VAL A 93 -10.51 5.14 -5.20
C VAL A 93 -11.53 4.74 -6.26
N PRO A 94 -11.59 5.43 -7.41
CA PRO A 94 -12.53 5.11 -8.47
C PRO A 94 -12.26 3.72 -9.06
N PHE A 95 -13.35 3.00 -9.32
CA PHE A 95 -13.34 1.70 -9.98
C PHE A 95 -13.45 1.86 -11.50
N ARG A 96 -12.62 1.13 -12.26
CA ARG A 96 -12.75 1.02 -13.72
C ARG A 96 -12.93 -0.44 -14.12
N ALA A 97 -14.04 -0.73 -14.81
CA ALA A 97 -14.43 -2.08 -15.24
C ALA A 97 -13.56 -2.61 -16.39
N GLU A 98 -13.03 -1.72 -17.22
CA GLU A 98 -12.06 -2.09 -18.23
C GLU A 98 -10.73 -2.46 -17.55
N SER A 99 -10.31 -3.71 -17.74
CA SER A 99 -8.93 -4.12 -17.46
C SER A 99 -8.05 -3.17 -18.27
N ALA A 100 -7.46 -2.18 -17.59
CA ALA A 100 -6.57 -1.23 -18.22
C ALA A 100 -5.32 -2.00 -18.68
N ALA A 101 -5.41 -2.62 -19.85
CA ALA A 101 -4.28 -3.03 -20.67
C ALA A 101 -3.33 -1.84 -20.95
N ALA A 102 -3.74 -0.61 -20.60
CA ALA A 102 -2.97 0.62 -20.70
C ALA A 102 -1.98 0.87 -19.54
N HIS A 103 -2.03 0.13 -18.43
CA HIS A 103 -1.02 0.26 -17.39
C HIS A 103 -0.12 -0.97 -17.45
N PRO A 104 1.07 -0.87 -18.08
CA PRO A 104 1.99 -1.99 -18.12
C PRO A 104 2.18 -2.49 -16.69
N VAL A 105 2.04 -3.80 -16.50
CA VAL A 105 2.63 -4.46 -15.33
C VAL A 105 4.05 -3.88 -15.26
N PRO A 106 4.47 -3.24 -14.16
CA PRO A 106 5.84 -2.75 -14.05
C PRO A 106 6.71 -3.98 -13.92
N ASP A 107 7.04 -4.57 -15.06
CA ASP A 107 8.09 -5.54 -15.20
C ASP A 107 9.40 -4.73 -15.07
N LEU A 108 10.31 -5.22 -14.22
CA LEU A 108 11.66 -4.72 -13.91
C LEU A 108 11.91 -3.60 -12.88
N HIS A 109 10.94 -2.95 -12.24
CA HIS A 109 11.26 -1.92 -11.22
C HIS A 109 10.89 -2.31 -9.79
N ASP A 110 11.86 -2.20 -8.86
CA ASP A 110 11.63 -2.29 -7.42
C ASP A 110 10.71 -1.14 -7.00
N GLN A 111 9.40 -1.40 -6.99
CA GLN A 111 8.38 -0.45 -6.54
C GLN A 111 8.66 0.06 -5.12
N GLY A 112 9.29 -0.76 -4.28
CA GLY A 112 9.71 -0.35 -2.95
C GLY A 112 10.75 0.77 -3.00
N ALA A 113 11.72 0.70 -3.93
CA ALA A 113 12.67 1.78 -4.15
C ALA A 113 12.00 3.05 -4.65
N LEU A 114 11.03 2.93 -5.56
CA LEU A 114 10.26 4.06 -6.08
C LEU A 114 9.43 4.75 -4.99
N ILE A 115 8.74 3.97 -4.14
CA ILE A 115 8.02 4.51 -2.98
C ILE A 115 8.99 5.22 -2.03
N ARG A 116 10.10 4.58 -1.66
CA ARG A 116 11.09 5.19 -0.75
C ARG A 116 11.62 6.51 -1.31
N ARG A 117 11.86 6.58 -2.62
CA ARG A 117 12.28 7.82 -3.30
C ARG A 117 11.17 8.87 -3.25
N HIS A 118 9.94 8.51 -3.55
CA HIS A 118 8.81 9.45 -3.53
C HIS A 118 8.55 10.00 -2.12
N VAL A 119 8.55 9.15 -1.10
CA VAL A 119 8.42 9.55 0.30
C VAL A 119 9.54 10.50 0.70
N ARG A 120 10.78 10.24 0.27
CA ARG A 120 11.90 11.17 0.50
C ARG A 120 11.66 12.53 -0.15
N LEU A 121 11.11 12.58 -1.36
CA LEU A 121 10.78 13.86 -2.02
C LEU A 121 9.72 14.64 -1.24
N LEU A 122 8.62 14.00 -0.85
CA LEU A 122 7.56 14.61 -0.04
C LEU A 122 8.10 15.14 1.30
N ALA A 123 8.98 14.38 1.96
CA ALA A 123 9.59 14.79 3.22
C ALA A 123 10.52 16.00 3.08
N MET A 124 11.13 16.20 1.90
CA MET A 124 12.06 17.32 1.65
C MET A 124 11.34 18.57 1.11
N GLU A 125 10.19 18.43 0.43
CA GLU A 125 9.36 19.57 0.00
C GLU A 125 8.88 20.43 1.18
N GLY A 126 8.69 19.84 2.37
CA GLY A 126 8.39 20.58 3.60
C GLY A 126 9.55 21.41 4.17
N VAL A 127 10.80 21.16 3.75
CA VAL A 127 11.99 21.91 4.20
C VAL A 127 12.25 23.15 3.33
N VAL A 128 11.70 23.19 2.11
CA VAL A 128 11.92 24.28 1.14
C VAL A 128 10.88 25.40 1.26
N GLN A 129 9.79 25.21 2.02
CA GLN A 129 8.82 26.27 2.31
C GLN A 129 8.93 26.82 3.75
N PRO A 130 9.98 27.63 4.02
CA PRO A 130 9.84 28.77 4.90
C PRO A 130 10.36 30.01 4.15
N GLY A 131 9.54 30.62 3.28
CA GLY A 131 10.08 31.74 2.49
C GLY A 131 9.13 32.64 1.71
N LEU A 132 7.80 32.48 1.74
CA LEU A 132 6.93 33.49 1.11
C LEU A 132 5.52 33.60 1.74
N ALA A 133 5.43 33.55 3.06
CA ALA A 133 4.27 34.01 3.81
C ALA A 133 4.71 35.18 4.70
N GLY A 134 5.00 36.33 4.09
CA GLY A 134 5.51 37.47 4.83
C GLY A 134 5.69 38.76 4.02
N THR A 135 4.86 39.03 3.01
CA THR A 135 4.74 40.38 2.43
C THR A 135 3.30 40.62 1.97
N ALA A 136 2.36 40.64 2.92
CA ALA A 136 1.07 41.26 2.72
C ALA A 136 1.00 42.47 3.65
N GLY A 137 0.97 43.67 3.06
CA GLY A 137 0.48 44.86 3.75
C GLY A 137 1.41 46.06 3.80
N GLU A 138 1.85 46.58 2.64
CA GLU A 138 2.10 48.02 2.55
C GLU A 138 1.79 48.50 1.12
N SER A 139 0.51 48.85 0.91
CA SER A 139 0.14 49.69 -0.23
C SER A 139 0.59 51.13 0.08
N PRO A 140 1.40 51.78 -0.77
CA PRO A 140 1.73 53.18 -0.56
C PRO A 140 0.50 54.07 -0.81
N PRO A 141 0.35 55.20 -0.09
CA PRO A 141 -0.80 56.08 -0.23
C PRO A 141 -0.82 56.80 -1.58
N THR A 142 -2.02 56.91 -2.15
CA THR A 142 -2.36 57.60 -3.40
C THR A 142 -2.09 59.10 -3.34
N PRO A 143 -1.61 59.74 -4.43
CA PRO A 143 -1.42 61.19 -4.47
C PRO A 143 -2.76 61.92 -4.64
N PRO A 144 -2.93 63.13 -4.04
CA PRO A 144 -4.10 63.95 -4.29
C PRO A 144 -3.96 64.66 -5.65
N GLY A 145 -4.99 64.53 -6.49
CA GLY A 145 -5.08 65.20 -7.77
C GLY A 145 -5.83 66.55 -7.69
N GLY A 146 -5.24 67.56 -8.32
CA GLY A 146 -5.90 68.73 -8.93
C GLY A 146 -5.95 70.01 -8.07
N PRO A 147 -6.11 71.21 -8.68
CA PRO A 147 -6.31 71.52 -10.11
C PRO A 147 -5.09 72.08 -10.86
#